data_AF-A0A4U5JM16-F1
#
_entry.id   AF-A0A4U5JM16-F1
#
_cell.length_a   1.000
_cell.length_b   1.000
_cell.length_c   1.000
_cell.angle_alpha   90.00
_cell.angle_beta   90.00
_cell.angle_gamma   90.00
#
_symmetry.space_group_name_H-M   'P 1'
#
loop_
_entity.id
_entity.type
_entity.pdbx_description
1 polymer ?
#
loop_
_entity_poly.entity_id
_entity_poly.type
_entity_poly.pdbx_seq_one_letter_code
_entity_poly.pdbx_strand_id
1 'polypeptide(L)'
;MRTAGGTRRNSAMRCPALLLALSFFSPTLLACENQLIGTWQSDADATMSFNRAHAKLEKRQDDFLASLIGKMTLEFTRGELHLRMPETEVRVQGKLKPFDSFEERKPYRTLFCSQRMAVIETKQTATEEKGVTTYFFIGPDAMWVYGGTNDPKVPDLHIREYFRRIR
;
A
#
# COMPACT_ATOMS: atom_id res chain seq x y z
N MET A 1 -80.65 -0.95 49.54
CA MET A 1 -80.47 -0.79 48.07
C MET A 1 -78.96 -0.89 47.81
N ARG A 2 -78.40 -2.08 47.49
CA ARG A 2 -77.95 -2.47 46.12
C ARG A 2 -77.24 -1.29 45.42
N THR A 3 -75.95 -1.30 45.09
CA THR A 3 -75.15 -2.32 44.35
C THR A 3 -73.67 -1.95 44.30
N ALA A 4 -72.82 -2.98 44.15
CA ALA A 4 -71.60 -3.12 43.31
C ALA A 4 -70.70 -1.90 43.05
N GLY A 5 -69.37 -1.96 43.17
CA GLY A 5 -68.48 -3.02 42.70
C GLY A 5 -67.57 -2.46 41.60
N GLY A 6 -66.34 -3.00 41.46
CA GLY A 6 -65.52 -2.78 40.27
C GLY A 6 -64.14 -2.20 40.52
N THR A 7 -63.23 -3.06 41.00
CA THR A 7 -61.78 -2.89 40.88
C THR A 7 -61.41 -2.93 39.38
N ARG A 8 -60.79 -1.88 38.84
CA ARG A 8 -60.09 -1.96 37.54
C ARG A 8 -58.60 -1.80 37.74
N ARG A 9 -57.91 -2.94 37.64
CA ARG A 9 -56.47 -3.04 37.33
C ARG A 9 -56.28 -2.56 35.89
N ASN A 10 -55.49 -1.52 35.68
CA ASN A 10 -54.92 -1.26 34.37
C ASN A 10 -53.45 -1.65 34.39
N SER A 11 -53.19 -2.70 33.61
CA SER A 11 -51.94 -3.40 33.44
C SER A 11 -50.86 -2.50 32.83
N ALA A 12 -49.68 -2.54 33.44
CA ALA A 12 -48.46 -2.02 32.85
C ALA A 12 -48.15 -2.79 31.56
N MET A 13 -48.25 -2.11 30.41
CA MET A 13 -47.84 -2.66 29.12
C MET A 13 -46.37 -2.32 28.92
N ARG A 14 -45.51 -3.25 29.34
CA ARG A 14 -44.08 -3.28 29.06
C ARG A 14 -43.90 -3.53 27.56
N CYS A 15 -43.30 -2.58 26.83
CA CYS A 15 -42.81 -2.82 25.47
C CYS A 15 -41.39 -3.41 25.60
N PRO A 16 -41.18 -4.71 25.29
CA PRO A 16 -39.87 -5.31 25.38
C PRO A 16 -39.04 -4.90 24.15
N ALA A 17 -37.89 -4.29 24.44
CA ALA A 17 -36.62 -4.46 23.73
C ALA A 17 -36.70 -4.95 22.27
N LEU A 18 -36.64 -4.01 21.32
CA LEU A 18 -36.14 -4.28 19.97
C LEU A 18 -34.83 -3.51 19.76
N LEU A 19 -33.84 -3.81 20.59
CA LEU A 19 -32.43 -3.47 20.37
C LEU A 19 -31.87 -4.50 19.38
N LEU A 20 -32.31 -4.38 18.12
CA LEU A 20 -31.83 -5.24 17.05
C LEU A 20 -30.42 -4.76 16.67
N ALA A 21 -29.45 -5.49 17.22
CA ALA A 21 -28.04 -5.44 16.92
C ALA A 21 -27.77 -5.28 15.42
N LEU A 22 -27.29 -4.10 15.03
CA LEU A 22 -26.39 -3.97 13.87
C LEU A 22 -25.01 -3.58 14.39
N SER A 23 -24.46 -4.48 15.20
CA SER A 23 -23.02 -4.59 15.42
C SER A 23 -22.37 -5.15 14.14
N PHE A 24 -22.43 -4.39 13.04
CA PHE A 24 -21.48 -4.57 11.95
C PHE A 24 -20.14 -3.95 12.40
N PHE A 25 -19.50 -4.60 13.37
CA PHE A 25 -18.06 -4.41 13.58
C PHE A 25 -17.38 -5.02 12.37
N SER A 26 -17.25 -4.24 11.29
CA SER A 26 -16.50 -4.61 10.11
C SER A 26 -15.05 -4.91 10.54
N PRO A 27 -14.56 -6.16 10.42
CA PRO A 27 -13.19 -6.51 10.80
C PRO A 27 -12.15 -6.02 9.77
N THR A 28 -12.49 -5.01 8.98
CA THR A 28 -11.73 -4.61 7.78
C THR A 28 -10.40 -3.94 8.08
N LEU A 29 -10.22 -3.38 9.29
CA LEU A 29 -8.98 -2.67 9.65
C LEU A 29 -7.81 -3.63 9.96
N LEU A 30 -8.06 -4.78 10.60
CA LEU A 30 -7.00 -5.73 10.99
C LEU A 30 -6.48 -6.58 9.82
N ALA A 31 -7.32 -6.82 8.80
CA ALA A 31 -6.96 -7.70 7.70
C ALA A 31 -5.88 -7.12 6.77
N CYS A 32 -5.75 -5.79 6.71
CA CYS A 32 -4.95 -5.13 5.70
C CYS A 32 -3.54 -4.74 6.14
N GLU A 33 -3.34 -4.44 7.43
CA GLU A 33 -1.99 -4.24 7.99
C GLU A 33 -1.13 -5.50 7.75
N ASN A 34 -1.74 -6.69 7.88
CA ASN A 34 -1.09 -7.96 7.57
C ASN A 34 -0.72 -8.14 6.10
N GLN A 35 -1.41 -7.48 5.16
CA GLN A 35 -1.14 -7.65 3.74
C GLN A 35 0.09 -6.85 3.31
N LEU A 36 0.37 -5.68 3.89
CA LEU A 36 1.57 -4.90 3.55
C LEU A 36 2.82 -5.41 4.28
N ILE A 37 2.70 -5.82 5.54
CA ILE A 37 3.80 -6.34 6.36
C ILE A 37 4.47 -7.53 5.68
N GLY A 38 5.81 -7.57 5.68
CA GLY A 38 6.62 -8.64 5.10
C GLY A 38 7.75 -8.09 4.21
N THR A 39 8.46 -9.00 3.55
CA THR A 39 9.57 -8.64 2.66
C THR A 39 9.17 -8.80 1.20
N TRP A 40 9.45 -7.78 0.40
CA TRP A 40 9.05 -7.63 -0.99
C TRP A 40 10.27 -7.39 -1.88
N GLN A 41 10.47 -8.25 -2.86
CA GLN A 41 11.51 -8.10 -3.88
C GLN A 41 10.93 -7.42 -5.11
N SER A 42 11.64 -6.44 -5.67
CA SER A 42 11.33 -5.86 -6.98
C SER A 42 11.31 -6.98 -8.04
N ASP A 43 10.29 -7.00 -8.88
CA ASP A 43 10.06 -8.02 -9.92
C ASP A 43 10.42 -7.43 -11.29
N ALA A 44 11.62 -7.73 -11.78
CA ALA A 44 12.13 -7.21 -13.05
C ALA A 44 11.26 -7.59 -14.24
N ASP A 45 10.84 -8.85 -14.31
CA ASP A 45 10.12 -9.36 -15.48
C ASP A 45 8.73 -8.74 -15.56
N ALA A 46 7.97 -8.72 -14.46
CA ALA A 46 6.65 -8.11 -14.43
C ALA A 46 6.71 -6.60 -14.69
N THR A 47 7.68 -5.93 -14.07
CA THR A 47 7.88 -4.49 -14.22
C THR A 47 8.25 -4.11 -15.65
N MET A 48 9.29 -4.72 -16.21
CA MET A 48 9.76 -4.37 -17.55
C MET A 48 8.75 -4.80 -18.62
N SER A 49 8.05 -5.91 -18.44
CA SER A 49 6.98 -6.32 -19.36
C SER A 49 5.84 -5.30 -19.41
N PHE A 50 5.36 -4.85 -18.24
CA PHE A 50 4.32 -3.81 -18.18
C PHE A 50 4.83 -2.49 -18.78
N ASN A 51 6.00 -2.02 -18.35
CA ASN A 51 6.51 -0.72 -18.77
C ASN A 51 6.81 -0.69 -20.27
N ARG A 52 7.35 -1.75 -20.87
CA ARG A 52 7.57 -1.80 -22.33
C ARG A 52 6.27 -1.83 -23.14
N ALA A 53 5.20 -2.40 -22.57
CA ALA A 53 3.90 -2.47 -23.22
C ALA A 53 3.09 -1.18 -23.09
N HIS A 54 3.28 -0.43 -22.00
CA HIS A 54 2.38 0.67 -21.61
C HIS A 54 3.05 2.02 -21.41
N ALA A 55 4.32 2.05 -21.00
CA ALA A 55 5.07 3.28 -20.85
C ALA A 55 5.82 3.60 -22.16
N LYS A 56 5.73 4.85 -22.62
CA LYS A 56 6.39 5.32 -23.84
C LYS A 56 7.86 5.66 -23.56
N LEU A 57 8.61 4.66 -23.11
CA LEU A 57 10.00 4.83 -22.72
C LEU A 57 10.89 5.02 -23.94
N GLU A 58 11.75 6.03 -23.90
CA GLU A 58 12.87 6.13 -24.82
C GLU A 58 13.85 4.98 -24.55
N LYS A 59 14.60 4.54 -25.57
CA LYS A 59 15.56 3.43 -25.43
C LYS A 59 16.52 3.62 -24.25
N ARG A 60 16.99 4.85 -24.01
CA ARG A 60 17.89 5.16 -22.88
C ARG A 60 17.23 4.95 -21.51
N GLN A 61 15.94 5.19 -21.40
CA GLN A 61 15.16 5.00 -20.16
C GLN A 61 14.89 3.50 -19.97
N ASP A 62 14.52 2.78 -21.04
CA ASP A 62 14.35 1.33 -20.99
C ASP A 62 15.64 0.61 -20.58
N ASP A 63 16.76 0.95 -21.21
CA ASP A 63 18.08 0.37 -20.91
C ASP A 63 18.47 0.62 -19.44
N PHE A 64 18.22 1.82 -18.92
CA PHE A 64 18.49 2.18 -17.54
C PHE A 64 17.60 1.38 -16.57
N LEU A 65 16.28 1.40 -16.78
CA LEU A 65 15.32 0.68 -15.94
C LEU A 65 15.57 -0.82 -15.96
N ALA A 66 15.81 -1.42 -17.13
CA ALA A 66 16.13 -2.84 -17.26
C ALA A 66 17.39 -3.24 -16.48
N SER A 67 18.32 -2.29 -16.29
CA SER A 67 19.52 -2.51 -15.48
C SER A 67 19.33 -2.22 -14.00
N LEU A 68 18.27 -1.54 -13.56
CA LEU A 68 18.08 -1.13 -12.16
C LEU A 68 17.01 -1.98 -11.45
N ILE A 69 15.90 -2.24 -12.13
CA ILE A 69 14.74 -2.93 -11.58
C ILE A 69 15.09 -4.38 -11.23
N GLY A 70 14.42 -4.93 -10.22
CA GLY A 70 14.61 -6.30 -9.77
C GLY A 70 15.61 -6.43 -8.62
N LYS A 71 16.30 -5.35 -8.27
CA LYS A 71 17.40 -5.35 -7.30
C LYS A 71 16.98 -4.84 -5.93
N MET A 72 15.96 -3.98 -5.87
CA MET A 72 15.46 -3.40 -4.63
C MET A 72 14.65 -4.39 -3.80
N THR A 73 14.84 -4.34 -2.48
CA THR A 73 14.00 -5.03 -1.50
C THR A 73 13.33 -4.01 -0.57
N LEU A 74 12.05 -4.23 -0.26
CA LEU A 74 11.29 -3.47 0.73
C LEU A 74 10.90 -4.42 1.87
N GLU A 75 11.15 -4.03 3.11
CA GLU A 75 10.72 -4.75 4.30
C GLU A 75 9.80 -3.84 5.12
N PHE A 76 8.53 -4.23 5.22
CA PHE A 76 7.52 -3.54 6.01
C PHE A 76 7.34 -4.26 7.35
N THR A 77 7.57 -3.54 8.43
CA THR A 77 7.19 -3.95 9.79
C THR A 77 5.99 -3.12 10.26
N ARG A 78 5.54 -3.27 11.52
CA ARG A 78 4.53 -2.39 12.11
C ARG A 78 5.13 -1.00 12.36
N GLY A 79 5.03 -0.12 11.37
CA GLY A 79 5.40 1.30 11.46
C GLY A 79 6.76 1.69 10.90
N GLU A 80 7.58 0.75 10.41
CA GLU A 80 8.85 1.04 9.74
C GLU A 80 8.92 0.37 8.37
N LEU A 81 9.33 1.14 7.37
CA LEU A 81 9.70 0.67 6.04
C LEU A 81 11.22 0.71 5.95
N HIS A 82 11.78 -0.44 5.63
CA HIS A 82 13.20 -0.60 5.38
C HIS A 82 13.40 -0.94 3.90
N LEU A 83 14.02 -0.01 3.17
CA LEU A 83 14.36 -0.15 1.77
C LEU A 83 15.85 -0.46 1.63
N ARG A 84 16.18 -1.48 0.83
CA ARG A 84 17.55 -1.85 0.49
C ARG A 84 17.73 -1.90 -1.01
N MET A 85 18.76 -1.23 -1.50
CA MET A 85 19.27 -1.37 -2.86
C MET A 85 20.72 -1.83 -2.75
N PRO A 86 21.07 -3.03 -3.23
CA PRO A 86 22.46 -3.49 -3.23
C PRO A 86 23.29 -2.72 -4.25
N GLU A 87 24.61 -2.78 -4.10
CA GLU A 87 25.54 -2.26 -5.08
C GLU A 87 25.32 -3.00 -6.40
N THR A 88 25.34 -2.25 -7.49
CA THR A 88 25.11 -2.85 -8.79
C THR A 88 25.68 -2.03 -9.94
N GLU A 89 25.52 -2.53 -11.16
CA GLU A 89 25.82 -1.76 -12.36
C GLU A 89 24.53 -1.37 -13.07
N VAL A 90 24.47 -0.12 -13.52
CA VAL A 90 23.36 0.43 -14.32
C VAL A 90 23.86 0.94 -15.66
N ARG A 91 23.03 0.83 -16.69
CA ARG A 91 23.37 1.27 -18.04
C ARG A 91 22.99 2.74 -18.21
N VAL A 92 23.99 3.60 -18.36
CA VAL A 92 23.83 5.04 -18.61
C VAL A 92 24.48 5.37 -19.95
N GLN A 93 23.67 5.83 -20.91
CA GLN A 93 24.15 6.16 -22.27
C GLN A 93 24.93 5.01 -22.92
N GLY A 94 24.44 3.77 -22.75
CA GLY A 94 25.03 2.57 -23.32
C GLY A 94 26.26 2.02 -22.59
N LYS A 95 26.75 2.70 -21.54
CA LYS A 95 27.88 2.23 -20.72
C LYS A 95 27.38 1.74 -19.37
N LEU A 96 27.97 0.65 -18.87
CA LEU A 96 27.78 0.23 -17.48
C LEU A 96 28.50 1.23 -16.57
N LYS A 97 27.80 1.65 -15.51
CA LYS A 97 28.33 2.50 -14.45
C LYS A 97 27.98 1.88 -13.10
N PRO A 98 28.87 1.99 -12.10
CA PRO A 98 28.53 1.60 -10.75
C PRO A 98 27.35 2.42 -10.24
N PHE A 99 26.50 1.77 -9.47
CA PHE A 99 25.40 2.34 -8.72
C PHE A 99 25.57 1.88 -7.28
N ASP A 100 25.88 2.83 -6.40
CA ASP A 100 26.20 2.53 -5.01
C ASP A 100 25.01 1.92 -4.29
N SER A 101 25.30 0.97 -3.40
CA SER A 101 24.29 0.45 -2.49
C SER A 101 23.74 1.56 -1.60
N PHE A 102 22.47 1.48 -1.24
CA PHE A 102 21.93 2.29 -0.17
C PHE A 102 20.89 1.52 0.64
N GLU A 103 20.78 1.91 1.90
CA GLU A 103 19.79 1.41 2.84
C GLU A 103 19.10 2.61 3.48
N GLU A 104 17.77 2.59 3.51
CA GLU A 104 16.96 3.61 4.16
C GLU A 104 15.94 2.94 5.08
N ARG A 105 15.90 3.37 6.34
CA ARG A 105 14.83 3.04 7.28
C ARG A 105 14.04 4.29 7.57
N LYS A 106 12.74 4.24 7.36
CA LYS A 106 11.85 5.36 7.62
C LYS A 106 10.57 4.93 8.31
N PRO A 107 10.11 5.69 9.32
CA PRO A 107 8.81 5.47 9.89
C PRO A 107 7.74 5.73 8.82
N TYR A 108 6.68 4.93 8.83
CA TYR A 108 5.52 5.17 8.00
C TYR A 108 4.23 5.10 8.80
N ARG A 109 3.21 5.79 8.30
CA ARG A 109 1.85 5.71 8.82
C ARG A 109 0.91 5.26 7.72
N THR A 110 0.13 4.22 7.98
CA THR A 110 -0.95 3.80 7.07
C THR A 110 -2.08 4.82 7.11
N LEU A 111 -2.36 5.44 5.96
CA LEU A 111 -3.45 6.41 5.78
C LEU A 111 -4.75 5.72 5.37
N PHE A 112 -4.65 4.69 4.53
CA PHE A 112 -5.77 3.92 4.04
C PHE A 112 -5.33 2.49 3.74
N CYS A 113 -6.22 1.52 3.95
CA CYS A 113 -5.92 0.13 3.65
C CYS A 113 -7.20 -0.62 3.27
N SER A 114 -7.11 -1.43 2.21
CA SER A 114 -8.12 -2.38 1.76
C SER A 114 -7.46 -3.61 1.13
N GLN A 115 -8.24 -4.64 0.80
CA GLN A 115 -7.75 -5.84 0.10
C GLN A 115 -7.04 -5.56 -1.23
N ARG A 116 -7.25 -4.37 -1.83
CA ARG A 116 -6.71 -3.99 -3.14
C ARG A 116 -5.59 -2.97 -3.08
N MET A 117 -5.41 -2.29 -1.95
CA MET A 117 -4.38 -1.26 -1.84
C MET A 117 -4.08 -0.87 -0.40
N ALA A 118 -2.85 -0.42 -0.18
CA ALA A 118 -2.42 0.29 1.01
C ALA A 118 -1.85 1.65 0.61
N VAL A 119 -2.23 2.70 1.36
CA VAL A 119 -1.71 4.05 1.20
C VAL A 119 -0.93 4.38 2.46
N ILE A 120 0.34 4.71 2.32
CA ILE A 120 1.20 5.08 3.45
C ILE A 120 1.75 6.49 3.29
N GLU A 121 1.96 7.16 4.41
CA GLU A 121 2.73 8.39 4.55
C GLU A 121 4.11 8.03 5.09
N THR A 122 5.18 8.50 4.43
CA THR A 122 6.56 8.42 4.90
C THR A 122 7.14 9.82 5.00
N LYS A 123 8.19 10.01 5.80
CA LYS A 123 9.00 11.24 5.77
C LYS A 123 10.29 10.97 5.04
N GLN A 124 10.68 11.84 4.10
CA GLN A 124 12.01 11.80 3.52
C GLN A 124 13.04 12.20 4.59
N THR A 125 14.09 11.39 4.74
CA THR A 125 15.11 11.58 5.77
C THR A 125 15.87 12.91 5.61
N ALA A 126 16.06 13.39 4.38
CA ALA A 126 16.85 14.59 4.10
C ALA A 126 16.08 15.92 4.21
N THR A 127 14.78 15.92 3.90
CA THR A 127 13.98 17.15 3.76
C THR A 127 12.86 17.25 4.80
N GLU A 128 12.59 16.17 5.54
CA GLU A 128 11.40 15.97 6.38
C GLU A 128 10.05 16.07 5.63
N GLU A 129 10.08 16.21 4.30
CA GLU A 129 8.88 16.29 3.50
C GLU A 129 8.10 14.98 3.56
N LYS A 130 6.79 15.11 3.66
CA LYS A 130 5.88 13.97 3.71
C LYS A 130 5.59 13.47 2.30
N GLY A 131 5.98 12.25 2.01
CA GLY A 131 5.62 11.53 0.79
C GLY A 131 4.47 10.57 1.05
N VAL A 132 3.49 10.56 0.15
CA VAL A 132 2.41 9.56 0.16
C VAL A 132 2.66 8.55 -0.96
N THR A 133 2.66 7.27 -0.61
CA THR A 133 2.85 6.17 -1.57
C THR A 133 1.65 5.23 -1.52
N THR A 134 1.17 4.85 -2.69
CA THR A 134 0.08 3.88 -2.83
C THR A 134 0.62 2.59 -3.40
N TYR A 135 0.46 1.50 -2.66
CA TYR A 135 0.72 0.13 -3.09
C TYR A 135 -0.59 -0.51 -3.51
N PHE A 136 -0.63 -1.05 -4.72
CA PHE A 136 -1.80 -1.72 -5.27
C PHE A 136 -1.57 -3.23 -5.26
N PHE A 137 -2.42 -3.97 -4.54
CA PHE A 137 -2.32 -5.42 -4.42
C PHE A 137 -3.02 -6.10 -5.59
N ILE A 138 -2.32 -7.05 -6.22
CA ILE A 138 -2.88 -8.00 -7.18
C ILE A 138 -3.37 -9.25 -6.43
N GLY A 139 -2.70 -9.57 -5.32
CA GLY A 139 -3.01 -10.68 -4.42
C GLY A 139 -2.20 -10.55 -3.12
N PRO A 140 -2.11 -11.63 -2.32
CA PRO A 140 -1.36 -11.61 -1.06
C PRO A 140 0.15 -11.45 -1.26
N ASP A 141 0.68 -11.92 -2.40
CA ASP A 141 2.12 -12.04 -2.66
C ASP A 141 2.61 -11.20 -3.84
N ALA A 142 1.76 -10.29 -4.35
CA ALA A 142 2.09 -9.43 -5.47
C ALA A 142 1.44 -8.06 -5.33
N MET A 143 2.26 -7.02 -5.48
CA MET A 143 1.81 -5.64 -5.49
C MET A 143 2.58 -4.82 -6.53
N TRP A 144 2.11 -3.61 -6.79
CA TRP A 144 2.86 -2.63 -7.57
C TRP A 144 2.69 -1.24 -7.00
N VAL A 145 3.66 -0.38 -7.29
CA VAL A 145 3.63 1.06 -7.00
C VAL A 145 3.76 1.83 -8.30
N TYR A 146 3.15 3.01 -8.35
CA TYR A 146 3.35 3.94 -9.45
C TYR A 146 4.67 4.70 -9.25
N GLY A 147 5.58 4.60 -10.21
CA GLY A 147 6.91 5.24 -10.17
C GLY A 147 6.98 6.56 -10.95
N GLY A 148 5.84 7.18 -11.20
CA GLY A 148 5.76 8.49 -11.84
C GLY A 148 5.83 9.66 -10.86
N THR A 149 5.79 10.88 -11.38
CA THR A 149 5.85 12.11 -10.60
C THR A 149 4.78 13.10 -11.04
N ASN A 150 4.26 13.88 -10.09
CA ASN A 150 3.38 15.01 -10.36
C ASN A 150 4.12 16.36 -10.32
N ASP A 151 5.45 16.35 -10.17
CA ASP A 151 6.26 17.57 -10.25
C ASP A 151 6.26 18.08 -11.70
N PRO A 152 5.72 19.29 -11.97
CA PRO A 152 5.66 19.85 -13.32
C PRO A 152 7.04 20.08 -13.95
N LYS A 153 8.13 20.02 -13.16
CA LYS A 153 9.52 20.19 -13.64
C LYS A 153 10.15 18.89 -14.11
N VAL A 154 9.55 17.74 -13.81
CA VAL A 154 10.10 16.42 -14.13
C VAL A 154 9.12 15.67 -15.03
N PRO A 155 9.53 15.22 -16.23
CA PRO A 155 8.66 14.41 -17.07
C PRO A 155 8.17 13.15 -16.36
N ASP A 156 6.86 12.94 -16.33
CA ASP A 156 6.28 11.73 -15.78
C ASP A 156 6.52 10.54 -16.74
N LEU A 157 7.17 9.50 -16.23
CA LEU A 157 7.47 8.29 -17.01
C LEU A 157 6.28 7.32 -17.06
N HIS A 158 5.24 7.55 -16.25
CA HIS A 158 4.05 6.69 -16.16
C HIS A 158 4.36 5.20 -15.92
N ILE A 159 5.46 4.90 -15.24
CA ILE A 159 5.92 3.53 -14.97
C ILE A 159 5.24 2.94 -13.74
N ARG A 160 5.21 1.62 -13.70
CA ARG A 160 4.94 0.85 -12.49
C ARG A 160 6.20 0.11 -12.08
N GLU A 161 6.37 -0.12 -10.79
CA GLU A 161 7.30 -1.11 -10.28
C GLU A 161 6.51 -2.18 -9.52
N TYR A 162 6.68 -3.42 -9.93
CA TYR A 162 6.03 -4.59 -9.34
C TYR A 162 6.95 -5.23 -8.31
N PHE A 163 6.33 -5.82 -7.29
CA PHE A 163 7.03 -6.50 -6.21
C PHE A 163 6.37 -7.85 -5.90
N ARG A 164 7.21 -8.80 -5.51
CA ARG A 164 6.80 -10.13 -5.03
C ARG A 164 7.18 -10.31 -3.58
N ARG A 165 6.28 -10.91 -2.80
CA ARG A 165 6.61 -11.31 -1.44
C ARG A 165 7.62 -12.45 -1.48
N ILE A 166 8.65 -12.37 -0.65
CA ILE A 166 9.69 -13.41 -0.53
C ILE A 166 9.81 -13.98 0.89
N ARG A 167 9.22 -13.32 1.89
CA ARG A 167 9.14 -13.75 3.30
C ARG A 167 7.89 -13.19 3.98
#